data_AF-A0A7S1CPB3-F1
#
_entry.id   AF-A0A7S1CPB3-F1
#
_cell.length_a   1.000
_cell.length_b   1.000
_cell.length_c   1.000
_cell.angle_alpha   90.00
_cell.angle_beta   90.00
_cell.angle_gamma   90.00
#
_symmetry.space_group_name_H-M   'P 1'
#
loop_
_entity.id
_entity.type
_entity.pdbx_description
1 polymer ?
#
loop_
_entity_poly.entity_id
_entity_poly.type
_entity_poly.pdbx_seq_one_letter_code
_entity_poly.pdbx_strand_id
1 'polypeptide(L)'
;AALLTAVAEAAGPRRVVRVAARALEGNKKAGAMNAGFLEWLEGAVRDFGASAFDIGGVVAVCMSAVGLRNARDAKAKRAAEAALAALYKQLGPVVRKAVVASHAPSDAELAGLDAAFAAAGYTAGAKVVATRVVKEA
;
A
#
# COMPACT_ATOMS: atom_id res chain seq x y z
N ALA A 1 -9.20 11.98 0.87
CA ALA A 1 -9.50 10.58 1.23
C ALA A 1 -10.90 10.14 0.82
N ALA A 2 -11.98 10.81 1.27
CA ALA A 2 -13.37 10.38 1.05
C ALA A 2 -13.74 10.11 -0.43
N LEU A 3 -13.30 10.97 -1.36
CA LEU A 3 -13.56 10.78 -2.80
C LEU A 3 -12.88 9.51 -3.35
N LEU A 4 -11.62 9.24 -2.98
CA LEU A 4 -10.91 8.04 -3.45
C LEU A 4 -11.58 6.77 -2.94
N THR A 5 -12.08 6.77 -1.70
CA THR A 5 -12.82 5.65 -1.14
C THR A 5 -14.14 5.42 -1.88
N ALA A 6 -14.92 6.47 -2.14
CA ALA A 6 -16.17 6.35 -2.91
C ALA A 6 -15.93 5.82 -4.33
N VAL A 7 -14.87 6.29 -5.00
CA VAL A 7 -14.48 5.77 -6.32
C VAL A 7 -14.00 4.32 -6.23
N ALA A 8 -13.30 3.94 -5.17
CA ALA A 8 -12.88 2.55 -4.96
C ALA A 8 -14.06 1.61 -4.70
N GLU A 9 -15.11 2.06 -4.01
CA GLU A 9 -16.35 1.29 -3.84
C GLU A 9 -17.08 1.08 -5.18
N ALA A 10 -17.05 2.07 -6.07
CA ALA A 10 -17.78 2.03 -7.35
C ALA A 10 -17.01 1.38 -8.50
N ALA A 11 -15.69 1.56 -8.56
CA ALA A 11 -14.84 1.15 -9.69
C ALA A 11 -13.77 0.12 -9.31
N GLY A 12 -13.72 -0.27 -8.04
CA GLY A 12 -12.76 -1.22 -7.49
C GLY A 12 -11.45 -0.56 -7.01
N PRO A 13 -10.94 -0.94 -5.82
CA PRO A 13 -9.71 -0.36 -5.26
C PRO A 13 -8.47 -0.61 -6.14
N ARG A 14 -8.39 -1.75 -6.83
CA ARG A 14 -7.28 -2.06 -7.76
C ARG A 14 -7.13 -1.00 -8.85
N ARG A 15 -8.24 -0.57 -9.43
CA ARG A 15 -8.25 0.42 -10.51
C ARG A 15 -7.82 1.78 -9.99
N VAL A 16 -8.33 2.19 -8.83
CA VAL A 16 -7.98 3.46 -8.19
C VAL A 16 -6.48 3.52 -7.90
N VAL A 17 -5.92 2.48 -7.28
CA VAL A 17 -4.47 2.41 -6.99
C VAL A 17 -3.65 2.54 -8.26
N ARG A 18 -3.99 1.80 -9.32
CA ARG A 18 -3.27 1.83 -10.59
C ARG A 18 -3.28 3.23 -11.23
N VAL A 19 -4.43 3.88 -11.28
CA VAL A 19 -4.59 5.19 -11.92
C VAL A 19 -3.90 6.27 -11.10
N ALA A 20 -4.10 6.27 -9.78
CA ALA A 20 -3.49 7.25 -8.88
C ALA A 20 -1.96 7.13 -8.87
N ALA A 21 -1.41 5.92 -8.81
CA ALA A 21 0.04 5.70 -8.86
C ALA A 21 0.67 6.27 -10.13
N ARG A 22 0.09 5.98 -11.30
CA ARG A 22 0.57 6.52 -12.58
C ARG A 22 0.54 8.05 -12.63
N ALA A 23 -0.52 8.65 -12.08
CA ALA A 23 -0.64 10.12 -12.04
C ALA A 23 0.41 10.76 -11.13
N LEU A 24 0.75 10.12 -10.00
CA LEU A 24 1.74 10.62 -9.04
C LEU A 24 3.18 10.44 -9.54
N GLU A 25 3.49 9.32 -10.21
CA GLU A 25 4.81 9.09 -10.80
C GLU A 25 5.18 10.15 -11.86
N GLY A 26 4.19 10.64 -12.60
CA GLY A 26 4.37 11.72 -13.57
C GLY A 26 4.60 13.10 -12.96
N ASN A 27 4.36 13.29 -11.64
CA ASN A 27 4.32 14.61 -11.02
C ASN A 27 5.40 14.81 -9.94
N LYS A 28 6.55 15.35 -10.36
CA LYS A 28 7.72 15.62 -9.50
C LYS A 28 7.48 16.64 -8.37
N LYS A 29 6.35 17.34 -8.34
CA LYS A 29 5.98 18.32 -7.30
C LYS A 29 4.91 17.80 -6.33
N ALA A 30 4.49 16.54 -6.46
CA ALA A 30 3.35 15.98 -5.75
C ALA A 30 3.64 15.45 -4.33
N GLY A 31 4.68 15.92 -3.62
CA GLY A 31 5.09 15.35 -2.31
C GLY A 31 3.93 15.15 -1.33
N ALA A 32 3.20 16.23 -1.02
CA ALA A 32 2.03 16.15 -0.14
C ALA A 32 0.90 15.23 -0.68
N MET A 33 0.77 15.08 -2.00
CA MET A 33 -0.21 14.18 -2.61
C MET A 33 0.22 12.72 -2.51
N ASN A 34 1.53 12.43 -2.57
CA ASN A 34 2.08 11.09 -2.40
C ASN A 34 1.77 10.57 -0.98
N ALA A 35 2.05 11.39 0.03
CA ALA A 35 1.74 11.05 1.42
C ALA A 35 0.23 10.81 1.61
N GLY A 36 -0.63 11.74 1.14
CA GLY A 36 -2.07 11.61 1.29
C GLY A 36 -2.67 10.41 0.54
N PHE A 37 -2.10 10.02 -0.60
CA PHE A 37 -2.49 8.82 -1.33
C PHE A 37 -2.07 7.54 -0.61
N LEU A 38 -0.85 7.47 -0.06
CA LEU A 38 -0.36 6.30 0.67
C LEU A 38 -1.08 6.13 2.02
N GLU A 39 -1.40 7.22 2.71
CA GLU A 39 -2.26 7.21 3.89
C GLU A 39 -3.66 6.67 3.56
N TRP A 40 -4.23 7.10 2.43
CA TRP A 40 -5.48 6.52 1.94
C TRP A 40 -5.35 5.04 1.62
N LEU A 41 -4.23 4.62 1.02
CA LEU A 41 -3.98 3.22 0.65
C LEU A 41 -3.90 2.31 1.88
N GLU A 42 -3.21 2.74 2.95
CA GLU A 42 -3.19 2.04 4.24
C GLU A 42 -4.63 1.84 4.77
N GLY A 43 -5.42 2.92 4.83
CA GLY A 43 -6.81 2.85 5.27
C GLY A 43 -7.67 1.96 4.36
N ALA A 44 -7.47 2.04 3.05
CA ALA A 44 -8.20 1.26 2.07
C ALA A 44 -7.88 -0.24 2.18
N VAL A 45 -6.63 -0.62 2.46
CA VAL A 45 -6.26 -2.02 2.73
C VAL A 45 -6.96 -2.55 3.98
N ARG A 46 -7.14 -1.72 5.01
CA ARG A 46 -7.90 -2.08 6.21
C ARG A 46 -9.40 -2.19 5.93
N ASP A 47 -9.95 -1.28 5.13
CA ASP A 47 -11.39 -1.20 4.88
C ASP A 47 -11.89 -2.24 3.87
N PHE A 48 -11.23 -2.37 2.71
CA PHE A 48 -11.64 -3.30 1.66
C PHE A 48 -11.04 -4.70 1.83
N GLY A 49 -10.09 -4.86 2.75
CA GLY A 49 -9.30 -6.08 2.90
C GLY A 49 -8.23 -6.23 1.81
N ALA A 50 -7.14 -6.90 2.16
CA ALA A 50 -5.97 -7.04 1.30
C ALA A 50 -6.24 -7.86 0.02
N SER A 51 -7.25 -8.74 0.03
CA SER A 51 -7.69 -9.51 -1.16
C SER A 51 -8.27 -8.64 -2.27
N ALA A 52 -8.83 -7.48 -1.92
CA ALA A 52 -9.37 -6.53 -2.88
C ALA A 52 -8.26 -5.85 -3.70
N PHE A 53 -6.99 -5.95 -3.28
CA PHE A 53 -5.85 -5.33 -3.95
C PHE A 53 -5.05 -6.32 -4.78
N ASP A 54 -4.26 -5.79 -5.71
CA ASP A 54 -3.17 -6.53 -6.34
C ASP A 54 -1.90 -6.31 -5.52
N ILE A 55 -1.38 -7.38 -4.89
CA ILE A 55 -0.21 -7.32 -4.01
C ILE A 55 0.99 -6.76 -4.76
N GLY A 56 1.23 -7.24 -5.99
CA GLY A 56 2.35 -6.81 -6.82
C GLY A 56 2.26 -5.31 -7.13
N GLY A 57 1.09 -4.84 -7.55
CA GLY A 57 0.83 -3.43 -7.80
C GLY A 57 1.01 -2.55 -6.57
N VAL A 58 0.46 -2.93 -5.41
CA VAL A 58 0.61 -2.14 -4.18
C VAL A 58 2.07 -2.11 -3.71
N VAL A 59 2.77 -3.25 -3.76
CA VAL A 59 4.20 -3.31 -3.40
C VAL A 59 5.02 -2.47 -4.35
N ALA A 60 4.79 -2.53 -5.66
CA ALA A 60 5.51 -1.73 -6.65
C ALA A 60 5.35 -0.23 -6.36
N VAL A 61 4.14 0.22 -6.03
CA VAL A 61 3.84 1.62 -5.69
C VAL A 61 4.49 2.05 -4.38
N CYS A 62 4.39 1.22 -3.33
CA CYS A 62 4.99 1.54 -2.04
C CYS A 62 6.53 1.57 -2.12
N MET A 63 7.13 0.75 -2.97
CA MET A 63 8.58 0.71 -3.18
C MET A 63 9.08 1.72 -4.22
N SER A 64 8.20 2.47 -4.88
CA SER A 64 8.60 3.43 -5.94
C SER A 64 9.03 4.79 -5.37
N ALA A 65 9.36 5.73 -6.25
CA ALA A 65 9.64 7.12 -5.92
C ALA A 65 8.44 7.86 -5.31
N VAL A 66 7.23 7.29 -5.38
CA VAL A 66 6.03 7.80 -4.70
C VAL A 66 6.08 7.48 -3.21
N GLY A 67 6.60 6.31 -2.82
CA GLY A 67 6.63 5.81 -1.45
C GLY A 67 8.01 5.81 -0.80
N LEU A 68 8.52 4.61 -0.51
CA LEU A 68 9.72 4.37 0.30
C LEU A 68 10.98 5.03 -0.30
N ARG A 69 11.09 5.04 -1.63
CA ARG A 69 12.22 5.64 -2.37
C ARG A 69 12.05 7.13 -2.64
N ASN A 70 11.03 7.76 -2.06
CA ASN A 70 10.84 9.19 -2.16
C ASN A 70 11.91 9.93 -1.34
N ALA A 71 12.94 10.47 -1.99
CA ALA A 71 14.05 11.13 -1.32
C ALA A 71 13.67 12.40 -0.53
N ARG A 72 12.50 13.00 -0.80
CA ARG A 72 12.13 14.34 -0.32
C ARG A 72 11.02 14.35 0.73
N ASP A 73 10.30 13.24 0.89
CA ASP A 73 9.10 13.19 1.72
C ASP A 73 9.15 12.03 2.71
N ALA A 74 9.57 12.32 3.94
CA ALA A 74 9.59 11.36 5.03
C ALA A 74 8.19 10.88 5.44
N LYS A 75 7.15 11.69 5.20
CA LYS A 75 5.76 11.32 5.50
C LYS A 75 5.27 10.27 4.49
N ALA A 76 5.61 10.44 3.21
CA ALA A 76 5.33 9.44 2.18
C ALA A 76 6.02 8.11 2.46
N LYS A 77 7.29 8.12 2.93
CA LYS A 77 8.00 6.89 3.33
C LYS A 77 7.26 6.14 4.45
N ARG A 78 6.93 6.84 5.54
CA ARG A 78 6.22 6.25 6.68
C ARG A 78 4.84 5.71 6.28
N ALA A 79 4.12 6.44 5.42
CA ALA A 79 2.82 5.98 4.92
C ALA A 79 2.95 4.73 4.02
N ALA A 80 4.01 4.64 3.21
CA ALA A 80 4.30 3.43 2.42
C ALA A 80 4.63 2.22 3.31
N GLU A 81 5.45 2.41 4.35
CA GLU A 81 5.74 1.37 5.36
C GLU A 81 4.46 0.90 6.05
N ALA A 82 3.60 1.84 6.47
CA ALA A 82 2.33 1.53 7.13
C ALA A 82 1.36 0.77 6.20
N ALA A 83 1.29 1.14 4.90
CA ALA A 83 0.49 0.44 3.91
C ALA A 83 0.98 -1.01 3.68
N LEU A 84 2.30 -1.20 3.58
CA LEU A 84 2.91 -2.53 3.48
C LEU A 84 2.67 -3.36 4.75
N ALA A 85 2.78 -2.75 5.93
CA ALA A 85 2.49 -3.40 7.21
C ALA A 85 1.00 -3.79 7.31
N ALA A 86 0.08 -2.95 6.83
CA ALA A 86 -1.35 -3.27 6.77
C ALA A 86 -1.64 -4.46 5.85
N LEU A 87 -0.97 -4.57 4.71
CA LEU A 87 -1.02 -5.74 3.84
C LEU A 87 -0.44 -6.98 4.55
N TYR A 88 0.73 -6.85 5.17
CA TYR A 88 1.40 -7.95 5.86
C TYR A 88 0.58 -8.48 7.02
N LYS A 89 -0.11 -7.63 7.77
CA LYS A 89 -1.02 -8.04 8.85
C LYS A 89 -2.09 -9.02 8.38
N GLN A 90 -2.55 -8.88 7.13
CA GLN A 90 -3.65 -9.67 6.58
C GLN A 90 -3.18 -10.87 5.74
N LEU A 91 -2.09 -10.72 5.00
CA LEU A 91 -1.61 -11.72 4.03
C LEU A 91 -0.31 -12.41 4.46
N GLY A 92 0.41 -11.83 5.42
CA GLY A 92 1.62 -12.39 6.00
C GLY A 92 2.77 -12.51 5.01
N PRO A 93 3.52 -13.64 5.03
CA PRO A 93 4.78 -13.80 4.30
C PRO A 93 4.72 -13.59 2.78
N VAL A 94 3.54 -13.69 2.16
CA VAL A 94 3.40 -13.44 0.71
C VAL A 94 3.75 -11.99 0.37
N VAL A 95 3.47 -11.03 1.26
CA VAL A 95 3.81 -9.61 1.07
C VAL A 95 5.32 -9.43 1.16
N ARG A 96 5.97 -10.08 2.14
CA ARG A 96 7.43 -10.07 2.25
C ARG A 96 8.10 -10.66 1.01
N LYS A 97 7.58 -11.78 0.48
CA LYS A 97 8.05 -12.37 -0.78
C LYS A 97 7.89 -11.39 -1.95
N ALA A 98 6.76 -10.70 -2.04
CA ALA A 98 6.53 -9.71 -3.09
C ALA A 98 7.47 -8.50 -2.97
N VAL A 99 7.79 -8.05 -1.75
CA VAL A 99 8.78 -6.98 -1.52
C VAL A 99 10.17 -7.41 -1.98
N VAL A 100 10.62 -8.62 -1.61
CA VAL A 100 11.93 -9.15 -2.03
C VAL A 100 12.00 -9.33 -3.55
N ALA A 101 10.90 -9.72 -4.17
CA ALA A 101 10.79 -9.86 -5.63
C ALA A 101 10.61 -8.52 -6.36
N SER A 102 10.30 -7.43 -5.64
CA SER A 102 10.29 -6.07 -6.19
C SER A 102 11.72 -5.64 -6.55
N HIS A 103 11.88 -4.57 -7.34
CA HIS A 103 13.12 -4.07 -7.95
C HIS A 103 14.33 -3.93 -6.98
N ALA A 104 14.90 -5.07 -6.57
CA ALA A 104 15.99 -5.24 -5.61
C ALA A 104 15.92 -4.25 -4.44
N PRO A 105 15.10 -4.52 -3.39
CA PRO A 105 15.15 -3.69 -2.18
C PRO A 105 16.55 -3.75 -1.56
N SER A 106 17.03 -2.62 -1.07
CA SER A 106 18.28 -2.54 -0.30
C SER A 106 18.11 -3.15 1.09
N ASP A 107 19.21 -3.58 1.70
CA ASP A 107 19.19 -4.19 3.04
C ASP A 107 18.60 -3.25 4.10
N ALA A 108 18.82 -1.93 3.96
CA ALA A 108 18.23 -0.93 4.85
C ALA A 108 16.71 -0.83 4.70
N GLU A 109 16.20 -0.89 3.47
CA GLU A 109 14.75 -0.92 3.20
C GLU A 109 14.13 -2.20 3.77
N LEU A 110 14.79 -3.35 3.59
CA LEU A 110 14.33 -4.62 4.14
C LEU A 110 14.32 -4.62 5.68
N ALA A 111 15.37 -4.11 6.31
CA ALA A 111 15.44 -4.02 7.77
C ALA A 111 14.34 -3.12 8.36
N GLY A 112 14.07 -1.97 7.73
CA GLY A 112 12.97 -1.08 8.13
C GLY A 112 11.60 -1.74 7.98
N LEU A 113 11.38 -2.43 6.86
CA LEU A 113 10.13 -3.17 6.61
C LEU A 113 9.96 -4.38 7.53
N ASP A 114 11.03 -5.12 7.83
CA ASP A 114 10.97 -6.25 8.76
C ASP A 114 10.57 -5.80 10.18
N ALA A 115 11.04 -4.63 10.63
CA ALA A 115 10.57 -4.03 11.88
C ALA A 115 9.08 -3.66 11.84
N ALA A 116 8.62 -3.06 10.73
CA ALA A 116 7.22 -2.72 10.53
C ALA A 116 6.32 -3.98 10.45
N PHE A 117 6.79 -5.05 9.80
CA PHE A 117 6.09 -6.33 9.70
C PHE A 117 6.01 -7.07 11.04
N ALA A 118 7.07 -7.03 11.84
CA ALA A 118 7.06 -7.56 13.20
C ALA A 118 6.03 -6.82 14.06
N ALA A 119 5.98 -5.49 13.97
CA ALA A 119 5.00 -4.67 14.70
C ALA A 119 3.55 -4.85 14.21
N ALA A 120 3.35 -5.27 12.95
CA ALA A 120 2.03 -5.46 12.36
C ALA A 120 1.20 -6.60 13.01
N GLY A 121 1.86 -7.54 13.69
CA GLY A 121 1.20 -8.60 14.46
C GLY A 121 0.43 -9.61 13.60
N TYR A 122 1.00 -10.03 12.46
CA TYR A 122 0.40 -11.05 11.60
C TYR A 122 0.08 -12.33 12.39
N THR A 123 -1.16 -12.82 12.28
CA THR A 123 -1.61 -14.07 12.88
C THR A 123 -2.02 -15.03 11.77
N ALA A 124 -1.34 -16.18 11.68
CA ALA A 124 -1.62 -17.17 10.66
C ALA A 124 -3.06 -17.71 10.79
N GLY A 125 -3.81 -17.72 9.69
CA GLY A 125 -5.20 -18.17 9.65
C GLY A 125 -6.23 -17.13 10.08
N ALA A 126 -5.83 -15.91 10.42
CA ALA A 126 -6.76 -14.81 10.63
C ALA A 126 -7.55 -14.54 9.33
N LYS A 127 -8.88 -14.47 9.44
CA LYS A 127 -9.73 -14.18 8.28
C LYS A 127 -9.51 -12.72 7.86
N VAL A 128 -9.29 -12.51 6.56
CA VAL A 128 -9.34 -11.17 5.97
C VAL A 128 -10.79 -10.69 6.02
N VAL A 129 -11.07 -9.71 6.89
CA VAL A 129 -12.42 -9.13 7.03
C VAL A 129 -12.44 -7.78 6.33
N ALA A 130 -13.12 -7.71 5.20
CA ALA A 130 -13.45 -6.45 4.54
C ALA A 130 -14.65 -5.82 5.27
N THR A 131 -14.50 -4.57 5.70
CA THR A 131 -15.60 -3.77 6.26
C THR A 131 -16.33 -2.97 5.18
N ARG A 132 -15.76 -2.84 3.99
CA ARG A 132 -16.38 -2.23 2.81
C ARG A 132 -16.47 -3.22 1.65
N VAL A 133 -17.64 -3.23 1.01
CA VAL A 133 -17.94 -4.09 -0.14
C VAL A 133 -17.79 -3.28 -1.43
N VAL A 134 -17.12 -3.85 -2.42
CA VAL A 134 -17.09 -3.28 -3.79
C VAL A 134 -18.44 -3.59 -4.42
N LYS A 135 -19.15 -2.57 -4.92
CA LYS A 135 -20.39 -2.81 -5.68
C LYS A 135 -19.96 -3.42 -7.02
N GLU A 136 -20.16 -4.72 -7.19
CA GLU A 136 -20.06 -5.32 -8.51
C GLU A 136 -21.12 -4.64 -9.40
N ALA A 137 -20.66 -4.02 -10.48
CA ALA A 137 -21.47 -3.42 -11.51
C ALA A 137 -21.59 -4.38 -12.70
#